data_AF-A0A7S1CY72-F1
#
_entry.id   AF-A0A7S1CY72-F1
#
_cell.length_a   1.000
_cell.length_b   1.000
_cell.length_c   1.000
_cell.angle_alpha   90.00
_cell.angle_beta   90.00
_cell.angle_gamma   90.00
#
_symmetry.space_group_name_H-M   'P 1'
#
loop_
_entity.id
_entity.type
_entity.pdbx_description
1 polymer ?
#
loop_
_entity_poly.entity_id
_entity_poly.type
_entity_poly.pdbx_seq_one_letter_code
_entity_poly.pdbx_strand_id
1 'polypeptide(L)'
;FLLPKNESLPTPWYRYVSSCIGYTYFIFWSISFYPQLAINYSRRSTQGLSADFCGLNVIGFACYTIYNVAFFWSPYIQEKYRERHNGDTITVQSNDVAFAVHALVVSSLTLAQIAQYDGWKALRPTPYIAWVMHGIFIVC
;
A
#
# COMPACT_ATOMS: atom_id res chain seq x y z
N PHE A 1 -11.87 14.45 -12.81
CA PHE A 1 -11.52 13.02 -12.59
C PHE A 1 -10.13 12.83 -11.95
N LEU A 2 -9.12 13.66 -12.26
CA LEU A 2 -7.80 13.66 -11.61
C LEU A 2 -7.56 14.79 -10.58
N LEU A 3 -8.59 15.60 -10.27
CA LEU A 3 -8.49 16.70 -9.31
C LEU A 3 -8.94 16.23 -7.90
N PRO A 4 -8.24 16.66 -6.83
CA PRO A 4 -8.59 16.30 -5.46
C PRO A 4 -9.98 16.81 -5.11
N LYS A 5 -10.85 15.90 -4.66
CA LYS A 5 -12.19 16.19 -4.13
C LYS A 5 -12.09 16.70 -2.67
N ASN A 6 -11.18 17.62 -2.38
CA ASN A 6 -11.10 18.27 -1.08
C ASN A 6 -11.91 19.58 -1.14
N GLU A 7 -13.19 19.50 -0.80
CA GLU A 7 -14.08 20.66 -0.65
C GLU A 7 -13.77 21.49 0.60
N SER A 8 -12.96 20.97 1.53
CA SER A 8 -12.60 21.57 2.82
C SER A 8 -11.54 22.68 2.75
N LEU A 9 -10.91 22.91 1.60
CA LEU A 9 -9.83 23.88 1.44
C LEU A 9 -10.29 25.10 0.63
N PRO A 10 -10.30 26.31 1.22
CA PRO A 10 -10.95 27.48 0.63
C PRO A 10 -10.19 28.13 -0.54
N THR A 11 -8.90 27.82 -0.73
CA THR A 11 -8.08 28.46 -1.79
C THR A 11 -7.62 27.48 -2.88
N PRO A 12 -7.75 27.82 -4.18
CA PRO A 12 -7.36 26.95 -5.30
C PRO A 12 -5.88 26.56 -5.32
N TRP A 13 -5.00 27.45 -4.87
CA TRP A 13 -3.54 27.23 -4.86
C TRP A 13 -3.13 26.10 -3.91
N TYR A 14 -3.74 26.04 -2.72
CA TYR A 14 -3.41 25.04 -1.71
C TYR A 14 -3.76 23.63 -2.18
N ARG A 15 -4.84 23.48 -2.96
CA ARG A 15 -5.23 22.21 -3.59
C ARG A 15 -4.17 21.73 -4.57
N TYR A 16 -3.62 22.64 -5.37
CA TYR A 16 -2.56 22.33 -6.33
C TYR A 16 -1.27 21.89 -5.64
N VAL A 17 -0.85 22.61 -4.60
CA VAL A 17 0.33 22.24 -3.79
C VAL A 17 0.15 20.90 -3.10
N SER A 18 -1.02 20.67 -2.48
CA SER A 18 -1.33 19.41 -1.82
C SER A 18 -1.25 18.24 -2.80
N SER A 19 -1.79 18.39 -4.02
CA SER A 19 -1.63 17.39 -5.08
C SER A 19 -0.18 17.22 -5.52
N CYS A 20 0.57 18.30 -5.75
CA CYS A 20 1.98 18.23 -6.12
C CYS A 20 2.81 17.48 -5.07
N ILE A 21 2.59 17.76 -3.78
CA ILE A 21 3.26 17.06 -2.68
C ILE A 21 2.87 15.58 -2.66
N GLY A 22 1.57 15.26 -2.80
CA GLY A 22 1.12 13.87 -2.82
C GLY A 22 1.67 13.05 -3.99
N TYR A 23 1.71 13.62 -5.20
CA TYR A 23 2.33 12.95 -6.35
C TYR A 23 3.86 12.86 -6.23
N THR A 24 4.50 13.87 -5.65
CA THR A 24 5.94 13.83 -5.37
C THR A 24 6.25 12.72 -4.36
N TYR A 25 5.48 12.63 -3.29
CA TYR A 25 5.56 11.55 -2.32
C TYR A 25 5.43 10.19 -3.00
N PHE A 26 4.39 10.00 -3.83
CA PHE A 26 4.21 8.78 -4.62
C PHE A 26 5.45 8.43 -5.47
N ILE A 27 6.05 9.41 -6.16
CA ILE A 27 7.23 9.20 -7.01
C ILE A 27 8.44 8.78 -6.15
N PHE A 28 8.75 9.52 -5.09
CA PHE A 28 9.89 9.22 -4.22
C PHE A 28 9.76 7.84 -3.58
N TRP A 29 8.56 7.49 -3.12
CA TRP A 29 8.30 6.20 -2.51
C TRP A 29 8.37 5.07 -3.54
N SER A 30 7.85 5.28 -4.76
CA SER A 30 7.99 4.33 -5.85
C SER A 30 9.46 4.07 -6.18
N ILE A 31 10.28 5.13 -6.32
CA ILE A 31 11.72 5.02 -6.59
C ILE A 31 12.43 4.20 -5.51
N SER A 32 12.06 4.37 -4.23
CA SER A 32 12.67 3.64 -3.11
C SER A 32 12.56 2.11 -3.23
N PHE A 33 11.54 1.60 -3.92
CA PHE A 33 11.36 0.15 -4.07
C PHE A 33 12.19 -0.50 -5.17
N TYR A 34 12.52 0.22 -6.24
CA TYR A 34 13.22 -0.34 -7.39
C TYR A 34 14.65 -0.85 -7.10
N PRO A 35 15.47 -0.21 -6.25
CA PRO A 35 16.79 -0.70 -5.88
C PRO A 35 16.76 -2.14 -5.37
N GLN A 36 15.76 -2.48 -4.54
CA GLN A 36 15.64 -3.82 -3.98
C GLN A 36 15.33 -4.85 -5.09
N LEU A 37 14.42 -4.54 -6.01
CA LEU A 37 14.11 -5.42 -7.15
C LEU A 37 15.32 -5.57 -8.09
N ALA A 38 16.05 -4.49 -8.34
CA ALA A 38 17.19 -4.48 -9.26
C ALA A 38 18.37 -5.30 -8.71
N ILE A 39 18.66 -5.18 -7.40
CA ILE A 39 19.70 -5.96 -6.74
C ILE A 39 19.33 -7.45 -6.73
N ASN A 40 18.09 -7.78 -6.38
CA ASN A 40 17.60 -9.16 -6.41
C ASN A 40 17.70 -9.77 -7.82
N TYR A 41 17.34 -8.99 -8.85
CA TYR A 41 17.43 -9.44 -10.24
C TYR A 41 18.88 -9.64 -10.70
N SER A 42 19.78 -8.72 -10.36
CA SER A 42 21.19 -8.78 -10.74
C SER A 42 21.92 -9.94 -10.05
N ARG A 43 21.67 -10.15 -8.75
CA ARG A 43 22.32 -11.20 -7.96
C ARG A 43 21.73 -12.59 -8.18
N ARG A 44 20.54 -12.69 -8.81
CA ARG A 44 19.77 -13.94 -8.96
C ARG A 44 19.59 -14.69 -7.62
N SER A 45 19.63 -13.94 -6.52
CA SER A 45 19.64 -14.45 -5.16
C SER A 45 19.02 -13.40 -4.26
N THR A 46 18.18 -13.86 -3.33
CA THR A 46 17.47 -13.02 -2.36
C THR A 46 18.07 -13.14 -0.96
N GLN A 47 19.33 -13.59 -0.86
CA GLN A 47 20.02 -13.69 0.43
C GLN A 47 20.17 -12.32 1.09
N GLY A 48 19.62 -12.21 2.31
CA GLY A 48 19.55 -10.98 3.10
C GLY A 48 18.15 -10.35 3.15
N LEU A 49 17.20 -10.82 2.33
CA LEU A 49 15.81 -10.40 2.37
C LEU A 49 14.97 -11.43 3.13
N SER A 50 14.27 -10.98 4.18
CA SER A 50 13.39 -11.86 4.93
C SER A 50 12.09 -12.11 4.16
N ALA A 51 11.84 -13.37 3.78
CA ALA A 51 10.61 -13.78 3.10
C ALA A 51 9.36 -13.43 3.91
N ASP A 52 9.47 -13.56 5.22
CA ASP A 52 8.50 -13.17 6.22
C ASP A 52 8.16 -11.67 6.17
N PHE A 53 9.18 -10.81 6.07
CA PHE A 53 9.00 -9.36 5.91
C PHE A 53 8.31 -9.02 4.59
N CYS A 54 8.71 -9.66 3.47
CA CYS A 54 8.05 -9.44 2.19
C CYS A 54 6.60 -9.92 2.17
N GLY A 55 6.31 -11.07 2.80
CA GLY A 55 4.94 -11.58 2.94
C GLY A 55 4.06 -10.64 3.74
N LEU A 56 4.55 -10.13 4.87
CA LEU A 56 3.85 -9.12 5.68
C LEU A 56 3.62 -7.82 4.91
N ASN A 57 4.58 -7.36 4.12
CA ASN A 57 4.39 -6.19 3.26
C ASN A 57 3.28 -6.39 2.24
N VAL A 58 3.22 -7.55 1.56
CA VAL A 58 2.14 -7.85 0.61
C VAL A 58 0.78 -7.81 1.29
N ILE A 59 0.64 -8.43 2.47
CA ILE A 59 -0.62 -8.41 3.22
C ILE A 59 -0.97 -6.99 3.68
N GLY A 60 0.01 -6.25 4.22
CA GLY A 60 -0.17 -4.87 4.67
C GLY A 60 -0.63 -3.95 3.52
N PHE A 61 0.03 -4.01 2.37
CA PHE A 61 -0.37 -3.23 1.19
C PHE A 61 -1.68 -3.73 0.57
N ALA A 62 -2.02 -5.01 0.70
CA ALA A 62 -3.32 -5.51 0.27
C ALA A 62 -4.45 -4.92 1.13
N CYS A 63 -4.32 -4.97 2.45
CA CYS A 63 -5.28 -4.34 3.37
C CYS A 63 -5.37 -2.82 3.13
N TYR A 64 -4.22 -2.15 2.93
CA TYR A 64 -4.18 -0.72 2.63
C TYR A 64 -4.85 -0.40 1.29
N THR A 65 -4.65 -1.23 0.26
CA THR A 65 -5.30 -1.07 -1.05
C THR A 65 -6.81 -1.27 -0.93
N ILE A 66 -7.26 -2.31 -0.23
CA ILE A 66 -8.68 -2.57 0.01
C ILE A 66 -9.31 -1.39 0.74
N TYR A 67 -8.66 -0.88 1.79
CA TYR A 67 -9.12 0.29 2.54
C TYR A 67 -9.28 1.52 1.63
N ASN A 68 -8.23 1.88 0.88
CA ASN A 68 -8.25 3.06 0.02
C ASN A 68 -9.26 2.92 -1.12
N VAL A 69 -9.35 1.76 -1.78
CA VAL A 69 -10.31 1.52 -2.86
C VAL A 69 -11.74 1.51 -2.33
N ALA A 70 -12.00 0.87 -1.19
CA ALA A 70 -13.33 0.82 -0.59
C ALA A 70 -13.81 2.22 -0.18
N PHE A 71 -12.95 3.01 0.47
CA PHE A 71 -13.28 4.40 0.84
C PHE A 71 -13.41 5.31 -0.38
N PHE A 72 -12.60 5.11 -1.43
CA PHE A 72 -12.65 5.94 -2.62
C PHE A 72 -13.88 5.66 -3.50
N TRP A 73 -14.25 4.39 -3.67
CA TRP A 73 -15.28 3.98 -4.64
C TRP A 73 -16.68 3.80 -4.03
N SER A 74 -16.80 3.46 -2.74
CA SER A 74 -18.11 3.15 -2.12
C SER A 74 -18.78 4.40 -1.54
N PRO A 75 -19.80 4.99 -2.19
CA PRO A 75 -20.50 6.16 -1.65
C PRO A 75 -21.21 5.86 -0.33
N TYR A 76 -21.63 4.62 -0.10
CA TYR A 76 -22.26 4.17 1.15
C TYR A 76 -21.30 4.28 2.35
N ILE A 77 -20.03 3.91 2.16
CA ILE A 77 -19.00 4.03 3.21
C ILE A 77 -18.69 5.50 3.46
N GLN A 78 -18.69 6.33 2.40
CA GLN A 78 -18.48 7.77 2.55
C GLN A 78 -19.59 8.45 3.35
N GLU A 79 -20.83 8.08 3.11
CA GLU A 79 -21.99 8.58 3.83
C GLU A 79 -21.95 8.17 5.31
N LYS A 80 -21.71 6.88 5.60
CA LYS A 80 -21.58 6.36 6.97
C LYS A 80 -20.41 7.00 7.74
N TYR A 81 -19.31 7.30 7.06
CA TYR A 81 -18.19 8.00 7.67
C TYR A 81 -18.54 9.46 8.01
N ARG A 82 -19.22 10.16 7.11
CA ARG A 82 -19.70 11.54 7.31
C ARG A 82 -20.72 11.64 8.43
N GLU A 83 -21.63 10.67 8.54
CA GLU A 83 -22.59 10.58 9.65
C GLU A 83 -21.89 10.45 11.02
N ARG A 84 -20.76 9.73 11.07
CA ARG A 84 -20.04 9.45 12.33
C ARG A 84 -19.01 10.54 12.71
N HIS A 85 -18.55 11.34 11.75
CA HIS A 85 -17.55 12.39 11.95
C HIS A 85 -18.08 13.80 11.62
N ASN A 86 -19.34 14.10 11.95
CA ASN A 86 -19.94 15.44 11.80
C ASN A 86 -19.78 16.08 10.40
N GLY A 87 -19.82 15.27 9.34
CA GLY A 87 -19.77 15.74 7.96
C GLY A 87 -18.36 15.89 7.37
N ASP A 88 -17.29 15.52 8.09
CA ASP A 88 -15.92 15.57 7.58
C ASP A 88 -15.75 14.76 6.28
N THR A 89 -15.13 15.40 5.30
CA THR A 89 -14.86 14.80 4.00
C THR A 89 -13.71 13.81 4.11
N ILE A 90 -13.86 12.66 3.48
CA ILE A 90 -12.80 11.66 3.42
C ILE A 90 -11.57 12.23 2.69
N THR A 91 -10.43 12.21 3.38
CA THR A 91 -9.15 12.73 2.89
C THR A 91 -8.45 11.79 1.90
N VAL A 92 -8.98 10.57 1.70
CA VAL A 92 -8.43 9.59 0.75
C VAL A 92 -8.47 10.18 -0.66
N GLN A 93 -7.29 10.41 -1.22
CA GLN A 93 -7.11 10.97 -2.55
C GLN A 93 -6.82 9.87 -3.57
N SER A 94 -6.96 10.19 -4.85
CA SER A 94 -6.68 9.24 -5.93
C SER A 94 -5.20 8.84 -6.01
N ASN A 95 -4.29 9.70 -5.54
CA ASN A 95 -2.85 9.39 -5.44
C ASN A 95 -2.58 8.30 -4.38
N ASP A 96 -3.30 8.29 -3.26
CA ASP A 96 -3.17 7.28 -2.19
C ASP A 96 -3.58 5.90 -2.72
N VAL A 97 -4.67 5.83 -3.50
CA VAL A 97 -5.12 4.60 -4.17
C VAL A 97 -4.08 4.12 -5.18
N ALA A 98 -3.58 5.01 -6.04
CA ALA A 98 -2.57 4.67 -7.03
C ALA A 98 -1.27 4.17 -6.38
N PHE A 99 -0.85 4.81 -5.29
CA PHE A 99 0.29 4.40 -4.48
C PHE A 99 0.08 3.03 -3.84
N ALA A 100 -1.07 2.80 -3.20
CA ALA A 100 -1.38 1.54 -2.54
C ALA A 100 -1.34 0.36 -3.53
N VAL A 101 -1.98 0.52 -4.70
CA VAL A 101 -1.97 -0.49 -5.76
C VAL A 101 -0.55 -0.71 -6.29
N HIS A 102 0.21 0.35 -6.53
CA HIS A 102 1.60 0.24 -6.99
C HIS A 102 2.47 -0.51 -5.98
N ALA A 103 2.40 -0.13 -4.70
CA ALA A 103 3.17 -0.76 -3.62
C ALA A 103 2.80 -2.24 -3.44
N LEU A 104 1.52 -2.59 -3.60
CA LEU A 104 1.07 -3.98 -3.59
C LEU A 104 1.71 -4.77 -4.74
N VAL A 105 1.64 -4.26 -5.97
CA VAL A 105 2.25 -4.92 -7.15
C VAL A 105 3.75 -5.12 -6.96
N VAL A 106 4.48 -4.08 -6.56
CA VAL A 106 5.93 -4.17 -6.38
C VAL A 106 6.32 -5.11 -5.24
N SER A 107 5.56 -5.12 -4.15
CA SER A 107 5.76 -6.06 -3.04
C SER A 107 5.47 -7.50 -3.46
N SER A 108 4.42 -7.74 -4.25
CA SER A 108 4.11 -9.06 -4.81
C SER A 108 5.18 -9.55 -5.78
N LEU A 109 5.73 -8.66 -6.62
CA LEU A 109 6.86 -8.98 -7.50
C LEU A 109 8.10 -9.35 -6.69
N THR A 110 8.38 -8.64 -5.60
CA THR A 110 9.51 -8.96 -4.71
C THR A 110 9.32 -10.34 -4.06
N LEU A 111 8.10 -10.65 -3.60
CA LEU A 111 7.78 -11.96 -3.04
C LEU A 111 7.90 -13.08 -4.10
N ALA A 112 7.46 -12.82 -5.33
CA ALA A 112 7.60 -13.75 -6.44
C ALA A 112 9.08 -14.01 -6.81
N GLN A 113 9.93 -12.98 -6.72
CA GLN A 113 11.39 -13.14 -6.90
C GLN A 113 11.98 -14.09 -5.84
N ILE A 114 11.59 -13.95 -4.57
CA ILE A 114 12.04 -14.86 -3.50
C ILE A 114 11.58 -16.29 -3.79
N ALA A 115 10.32 -16.47 -4.22
CA ALA A 115 9.77 -17.77 -4.60
C ALA A 115 10.58 -18.45 -5.71
N GLN A 116 11.03 -17.66 -6.69
CA GLN A 116 11.75 -18.15 -7.86
C GLN A 116 13.24 -18.41 -7.60
N TYR A 117 13.92 -17.55 -6.83
CA TYR A 117 15.36 -17.64 -6.60
C TYR A 117 15.74 -18.56 -5.42
N ASP A 118 15.05 -18.46 -4.28
CA ASP A 118 15.34 -19.27 -3.08
C ASP A 118 14.37 -20.46 -2.93
N GLY A 119 13.35 -20.54 -3.78
CA GLY A 119 12.39 -21.64 -3.83
C GLY A 119 11.25 -21.55 -2.78
N TRP A 120 10.15 -22.26 -3.02
CA TRP A 120 8.95 -22.28 -2.18
C TRP A 120 9.18 -22.68 -0.71
N LYS A 121 10.30 -23.34 -0.39
CA LYS A 121 10.67 -23.68 0.99
C LYS A 121 11.13 -22.45 1.79
N ALA A 122 11.69 -21.44 1.13
CA ALA A 122 12.12 -20.19 1.77
C ALA A 122 10.94 -19.27 2.13
N LEU A 123 9.78 -19.48 1.50
CA LEU A 123 8.51 -18.79 1.79
C LEU A 123 7.77 -19.33 3.02
N ARG A 124 8.30 -20.34 3.70
CA ARG A 124 7.64 -20.91 4.88
C ARG A 124 7.65 -19.88 6.00
N PRO A 125 6.47 -19.41 6.47
CA PRO A 125 6.44 -18.41 7.51
C PRO A 125 7.06 -18.95 8.79
N THR A 126 7.83 -18.13 9.49
CA THR A 126 8.29 -18.49 10.84
C THR A 126 7.06 -18.67 11.75
N PRO A 127 7.02 -19.67 12.64
CA PRO A 127 5.85 -19.96 13.49
C PRO A 127 5.35 -18.75 14.30
N TYR A 128 6.24 -17.83 14.67
CA TYR A 128 5.88 -16.56 15.31
C TYR A 128 5.00 -15.68 14.40
N ILE A 129 5.35 -15.55 13.13
CA ILE A 129 4.61 -14.73 12.16
C ILE A 129 3.29 -15.41 11.78
N ALA A 130 3.27 -16.74 11.67
CA ALA A 130 2.02 -17.47 11.49
C ALA A 130 1.04 -17.20 12.64
N TRP A 131 1.53 -17.20 13.89
CA TRP A 131 0.72 -16.85 15.06
C TRP A 131 0.21 -15.40 15.03
N VAL A 132 1.07 -14.45 14.66
CA VAL A 132 0.66 -13.04 14.52
C VAL A 132 -0.39 -12.88 13.41
N MET A 133 -0.20 -13.52 12.27
CA MET A 133 -1.17 -13.48 11.15
C MET A 133 -2.52 -14.08 11.56
N HIS A 134 -2.52 -15.23 12.25
CA HIS A 134 -3.75 -15.81 12.78
C HIS A 134 -4.41 -14.92 13.83
N GLY A 135 -3.63 -14.31 14.73
CA GLY A 135 -4.16 -13.36 15.72
C GLY A 135 -4.82 -12.14 15.07
N ILE A 136 -4.21 -11.56 14.05
CA ILE A 136 -4.78 -10.43 13.29
C ILE A 136 -6.10 -10.85 12.62
N PHE A 137 -6.16 -12.04 12.00
CA PHE A 137 -7.38 -12.53 11.35
C PHE A 137 -8.51 -12.88 12.32
N ILE A 138 -8.22 -13.19 13.58
CA ILE A 138 -9.23 -13.49 14.60
C ILE A 138 -9.81 -12.20 15.21
N VAL A 139 -9.01 -11.13 15.24
CA VAL A 139 -9.38 -9.84 15.85
C VAL A 139 -10.09 -8.91 14.86
N CYS A 140 -9.82 -9.03 13.55
CA CYS A 140 -10.55 -8.35 12.47
C CYS A 140 -11.89 -9.03 12.17
#